data_AF-A0A245ZCY8-F1
#
_entry.id   AF-A0A245ZCY8-F1
#
_cell.length_a   1.000
_cell.length_b   1.000
_cell.length_c   1.000
_cell.angle_alpha   90.00
_cell.angle_beta   90.00
_cell.angle_gamma   90.00
#
_symmetry.space_group_name_H-M   'P 1'
#
loop_
_entity.id
_entity.type
_entity.pdbx_description
1 polymer ?
#
loop_
_entity_poly.entity_id
_entity_poly.type
_entity_poly.pdbx_seq_one_letter_code
_entity_poly.pdbx_strand_id
1 'polypeptide(L)'
;MPATSQRRPAQLDELDRLTPRWDDIVRRAALATRSMRETHQLEEDAQAFADDLVAAFRGRNARRPSAAPLRVSADGHSALF
;
A
#
# COMPACT_ATOMS: atom_id res chain seq x y z
N MET A 1 -18.86 16.80 -33.27
CA MET A 1 -17.67 16.17 -32.65
C MET A 1 -18.18 15.11 -31.69
N PRO A 2 -18.11 13.80 -32.00
CA PRO A 2 -18.53 12.79 -31.04
C PRO A 2 -17.51 12.76 -29.90
N ALA A 3 -17.99 12.88 -28.65
CA ALA A 3 -17.16 12.73 -27.48
C ALA A 3 -16.59 11.31 -27.48
N THR A 4 -15.27 11.17 -27.58
CA THR A 4 -14.61 9.88 -27.38
C THR A 4 -14.86 9.45 -25.93
N SER A 5 -15.63 8.38 -25.71
CA SER A 5 -15.76 7.76 -24.38
C SER A 5 -14.37 7.42 -23.86
N GLN A 6 -13.85 8.27 -22.97
CA GLN A 6 -12.54 8.10 -22.39
C GLN A 6 -12.62 6.88 -21.47
N ARG A 7 -12.05 5.77 -21.92
CA ARG A 7 -12.11 4.49 -21.20
C ARG A 7 -11.48 4.69 -19.83
N ARG A 8 -12.26 4.41 -18.78
CA ARG A 8 -11.81 4.51 -17.39
C ARG A 8 -10.53 3.66 -17.22
N PRO A 9 -9.44 4.24 -16.67
CA PRO A 9 -8.22 3.47 -16.41
C PRO A 9 -8.52 2.32 -15.46
N ALA A 10 -8.08 1.10 -15.81
CA ALA A 10 -8.25 -0.08 -14.96
C ALA A 10 -7.64 0.08 -13.56
N GLN A 11 -6.66 0.97 -13.41
CA GLN A 11 -6.08 1.35 -12.11
C GLN A 11 -7.10 1.99 -11.17
N LEU A 12 -8.02 2.81 -11.69
CA LEU A 12 -9.07 3.41 -10.87
C LEU A 12 -10.03 2.34 -10.35
N ASP A 13 -10.29 1.30 -11.13
CA ASP A 13 -11.15 0.20 -10.68
C ASP A 13 -10.49 -0.61 -9.56
N GLU A 14 -9.16 -0.75 -9.60
CA GLU A 14 -8.40 -1.41 -8.53
C GLU A 14 -8.41 -0.57 -7.23
N LEU A 15 -8.22 0.74 -7.34
CA LEU A 15 -8.28 1.66 -6.19
C LEU A 15 -9.69 1.72 -5.57
N ASP A 16 -10.75 1.72 -6.40
CA ASP A 16 -12.12 1.67 -5.92
C ASP A 16 -12.40 0.39 -5.12
N ARG A 17 -11.83 -0.76 -5.52
CA ARG A 17 -11.96 -2.01 -4.76
C ARG A 17 -11.25 -1.97 -3.40
N LEU A 18 -10.16 -1.21 -3.29
CA LEU A 18 -9.41 -1.07 -2.04
C LEU A 18 -10.05 -0.10 -1.04
N THR A 19 -10.84 0.87 -1.54
CA THR A 19 -11.41 1.96 -0.72
C THR A 19 -12.23 1.45 0.50
N PRO A 20 -13.17 0.50 0.36
CA PRO A 20 -13.96 0.02 1.51
C PRO A 20 -13.12 -0.62 2.61
N ARG A 21 -11.98 -1.21 2.26
CA ARG A 21 -11.07 -1.85 3.22
C ARG A 21 -10.29 -0.81 4.02
N TRP A 22 -9.90 0.30 3.40
CA TRP A 22 -9.32 1.44 4.12
C TRP A 22 -10.33 2.03 5.11
N ASP A 23 -11.58 2.24 4.66
CA ASP A 23 -12.64 2.78 5.52
C ASP A 23 -12.90 1.88 6.75
N ASP A 24 -12.85 0.55 6.58
CA ASP A 24 -12.94 -0.39 7.70
C ASP A 24 -11.79 -0.24 8.71
N ILE A 25 -10.54 -0.15 8.23
CA ILE A 25 -9.36 0.06 9.08
C ILE A 25 -9.50 1.36 9.88
N VAL A 26 -9.85 2.46 9.22
CA VAL A 26 -10.04 3.76 9.87
C VAL A 26 -11.17 3.70 10.90
N ARG A 27 -12.31 3.10 10.55
CA ARG A 27 -13.44 2.94 11.47
C ARG A 27 -13.05 2.12 12.70
N ARG A 28 -12.35 0.99 12.52
CA ARG A 28 -11.88 0.15 13.62
C ARG A 28 -10.83 0.86 14.46
N ALA A 29 -9.91 1.60 13.85
CA ALA A 29 -8.92 2.40 14.57
C ALA A 29 -9.56 3.50 15.42
N ALA A 30 -10.62 4.15 14.93
CA ALA A 30 -11.37 5.15 15.70
C ALA A 30 -12.08 4.55 16.93
N LEU A 31 -12.42 3.26 16.89
CA LEU A 31 -13.05 2.52 17.98
C LEU A 31 -12.04 1.83 18.91
N ALA A 32 -10.85 1.48 18.39
CA ALA A 32 -9.84 0.69 19.07
C ALA A 32 -9.05 1.52 20.08
N THR A 33 -9.62 1.70 21.27
CA THR A 33 -8.94 2.38 22.38
C THR A 33 -8.72 1.52 23.62
N ARG A 34 -8.74 0.16 23.56
CA ARG A 34 -8.71 -0.64 24.81
C ARG A 34 -7.80 -1.86 24.90
N SER A 35 -7.29 -2.47 23.81
CA SER A 35 -6.36 -3.61 23.95
C SER A 35 -5.16 -3.58 23.00
N MET A 36 -3.99 -3.97 23.49
CA MET A 36 -2.76 -4.04 22.68
C MET A 36 -2.88 -5.04 21.51
N ARG A 37 -3.64 -6.12 21.69
CA ARG A 37 -3.87 -7.12 20.64
C ARG A 37 -4.63 -6.51 19.46
N GLU A 38 -5.66 -5.71 19.72
CA GLU A 38 -6.41 -5.03 18.66
C GLU A 38 -5.57 -4.00 17.94
N THR A 39 -4.71 -3.26 18.67
CA THR A 39 -3.75 -2.34 18.06
C THR A 39 -2.78 -3.07 17.13
N HIS A 40 -2.23 -4.21 17.56
CA HIS A 40 -1.32 -5.00 16.73
C HIS A 40 -2.00 -5.52 15.46
N GLN A 41 -3.24 -6.03 15.58
CA GLN A 41 -3.99 -6.50 14.42
C GLN A 41 -4.28 -5.36 13.43
N LEU A 42 -4.60 -4.16 13.92
CA LEU A 42 -4.81 -2.99 13.08
C LEU A 42 -3.53 -2.55 12.36
N GLU A 43 -2.38 -2.69 13.01
CA GLU A 43 -1.09 -2.42 12.39
C GLU A 43 -0.80 -3.41 11.26
N GLU A 44 -1.00 -4.71 11.49
CA GLU A 44 -0.87 -5.75 10.45
C GLU A 44 -1.82 -5.49 9.27
N ASP A 45 -3.08 -5.15 9.55
CA ASP A 45 -4.08 -4.85 8.52
C ASP A 45 -3.68 -3.63 7.67
N ALA A 46 -3.13 -2.60 8.31
CA ALA A 46 -2.63 -1.39 7.65
C ALA A 46 -1.38 -1.66 6.80
N GLN A 47 -0.44 -2.48 7.28
CA GLN A 47 0.73 -2.90 6.51
C GLN A 47 0.32 -3.68 5.26
N ALA A 48 -0.57 -4.67 5.41
CA ALA A 48 -1.08 -5.44 4.29
C ALA A 48 -1.84 -4.56 3.27
N PHE A 49 -2.61 -3.57 3.74
CA PHE A 49 -3.27 -2.61 2.85
C PHE A 49 -2.26 -1.75 2.08
N ALA A 50 -1.19 -1.28 2.73
CA ALA A 50 -0.16 -0.48 2.08
C ALA A 50 0.53 -1.25 0.96
N ASP A 51 0.81 -2.53 1.17
CA ASP A 51 1.39 -3.42 0.14
C ASP A 51 0.46 -3.55 -1.07
N ASP A 52 -0.84 -3.79 -0.84
CA ASP A 52 -1.84 -3.90 -1.91
C ASP A 52 -2.02 -2.57 -2.67
N LEU A 53 -2.02 -1.45 -1.95
CA LEU A 53 -2.10 -0.11 -2.54
C LEU A 53 -0.90 0.15 -3.45
N VAL A 54 0.31 -0.12 -2.98
CA VAL A 54 1.53 0.02 -3.77
C VAL A 54 1.52 -0.93 -4.97
N ALA A 55 1.01 -2.15 -4.81
CA ALA A 55 0.86 -3.11 -5.89
C ALA A 55 -0.09 -2.62 -6.99
N ALA A 56 -1.19 -1.95 -6.63
CA ALA A 56 -2.12 -1.36 -7.60
C ALA A 56 -1.45 -0.31 -8.51
N PHE A 57 -0.48 0.46 -7.97
CA PHE A 57 0.29 1.41 -8.77
C PHE A 57 1.42 0.77 -9.59
N ARG A 58 2.09 -0.25 -9.03
CA ARG A 58 3.28 -0.85 -9.64
C ARG A 58 3.00 -2.01 -10.58
N GLY A 59 1.82 -2.62 -10.50
CA GLY A 59 1.43 -3.79 -11.29
C GLY A 59 2.47 -4.92 -11.20
N ARG A 60 3.02 -5.33 -12.34
CA ARG A 60 4.06 -6.39 -12.42
C ARG A 60 5.34 -6.06 -11.63
N ASN A 61 5.59 -4.79 -11.32
CA ASN A 61 6.75 -4.35 -10.54
C ASN A 61 6.44 -4.22 -9.04
N ALA A 62 5.29 -4.69 -8.54
CA ALA A 62 4.91 -4.56 -7.13
C ALA A 62 5.99 -5.07 -6.16
N ARG A 63 6.64 -6.19 -6.50
CA ARG A 63 7.72 -6.78 -5.71
C ARG A 63 9.08 -6.13 -5.91
N ARG A 64 9.20 -5.16 -6.84
CA ARG A 64 10.43 -4.43 -7.07
C ARG A 64 10.48 -3.24 -6.12
N PRO A 65 11.52 -3.11 -5.27
CA PRO A 65 11.66 -1.96 -4.40
C PRO A 65 11.75 -0.67 -5.22
N SER A 66 11.02 0.38 -4.82
CA SER A 66 11.14 1.72 -5.44
C SER A 66 12.48 2.37 -5.12
N ALA A 67 13.02 2.06 -3.95
CA ALA A 67 14.40 2.31 -3.57
C ALA A 67 15.03 0.93 -3.37
N ALA A 68 15.73 0.43 -4.39
CA ALA A 68 16.54 -0.78 -4.23
C ALA A 68 17.47 -0.58 -3.01
N PRO A 69 17.63 -1.59 -2.14
CA PRO A 69 18.47 -1.42 -0.96
C PRO A 69 19.85 -0.97 -1.41
N LEU A 70 20.31 0.12 -0.80
CA LEU A 70 21.70 0.51 -0.90
C LEU A 70 22.53 -0.72 -0.56
N ARG A 71 23.51 -1.06 -1.39
CA ARG A 71 24.46 -2.10 -1.03
C ARG A 71 25.22 -1.57 0.18
N VAL A 72 24.89 -2.10 1.36
CA VAL A 72 25.66 -1.83 2.57
C VAL A 72 26.97 -2.59 2.42
N SER A 73 28.09 -1.86 2.50
CA SER A 73 29.42 -2.47 2.46
C SER A 73 29.57 -3.49 3.59
N ALA A 74 30.46 -4.47 3.43
CA ALA A 74 30.64 -5.53 4.41
C ALA A 74 31.08 -5.02 5.80
N ASP A 75 31.62 -3.80 5.87
CA ASP A 75 32.02 -3.11 7.10
C ASP A 75 30.90 -2.24 7.71
N GLY A 76 29.73 -2.14 7.07
CA GLY A 76 28.58 -1.39 7.58
C GLY A 76 28.69 0.13 7.52
N HIS A 77 29.77 0.67 6.94
CA HIS A 77 30.07 2.10 6.99
C HIS A 77 29.66 2.89 5.73
N SER A 78 29.33 2.20 4.63
CA SER A 78 29.01 2.83 3.36
C SER A 78 27.75 2.24 2.73
N ALA A 79 26.98 3.08 2.07
CA ALA A 79 25.77 2.69 1.33
C ALA A 79 25.94 3.13 -0.14
N LEU A 80 26.01 2.18 -1.05
CA LEU A 80 26.19 2.43 -2.49
C LEU A 80 24.87 2.25 -3.25
N PHE A 81 24.60 3.16 -4.19
CA PHE A 81 23.45 3.09 -5.12
C PHE A 81 23.66 2.05 -6.23
#